data_AF-A0A972BPP6-F1
#
_entry.id   AF-A0A972BPP6-F1
#
_cell.length_a   1.000
_cell.length_b   1.000
_cell.length_c   1.000
_cell.angle_alpha   90.00
_cell.angle_beta   90.00
_cell.angle_gamma   90.00
#
_symmetry.space_group_name_H-M   'P 1'
#
loop_
_entity.id
_entity.type
_entity.pdbx_description
1 polymer ?
#
loop_
_entity_poly.entity_id
_entity_poly.type
_entity_poly.pdbx_seq_one_letter_code
_entity_poly.pdbx_strand_id
1 'polypeptide(L)'
;MDTALKLYGQEFCVIDTSNLFVCTNIADELLLYSADNSLLAVLTAQCAGLGIALDPRRALHTYSGGEQAMICCALLSLVLPRRPVRVLLVHIVEALSVRNAQKILHLMQANAPQMTILTLTEEGPVAYV
;
A
#
# COMPACT_ATOMS: atom_id res chain seq x y z
N MET A 1 8.12 -13.64 12.29
CA MET A 1 7.82 -12.49 13.16
C MET A 1 8.60 -11.32 12.59
N ASP A 2 7.93 -10.42 11.88
CA ASP A 2 8.56 -9.46 10.95
C ASP A 2 9.67 -8.62 11.59
N THR A 3 10.90 -8.91 11.16
CA THR A 3 12.10 -8.22 11.60
C THR A 3 12.04 -6.74 11.26
N ALA A 4 11.49 -6.38 10.08
CA ALA A 4 11.36 -4.99 9.66
C ALA A 4 10.40 -4.19 10.55
N LEU A 5 9.23 -4.74 10.88
CA LEU A 5 8.26 -4.07 11.76
C LEU A 5 8.85 -3.82 13.16
N LYS A 6 9.59 -4.78 13.71
CA LYS A 6 10.27 -4.61 15.01
C LYS A 6 11.35 -3.54 14.99
N LEU A 7 12.14 -3.49 13.91
CA LEU A 7 13.29 -2.59 13.81
C LEU A 7 12.86 -1.16 13.46
N TYR A 8 11.82 -1.00 12.64
CA TYR A 8 11.48 0.28 12.01
C TYR A 8 10.08 0.81 12.40
N GLY A 9 9.23 0.01 13.03
CA GLY A 9 7.83 0.38 13.31
C GLY A 9 7.63 1.56 14.27
N GLN A 10 8.67 1.99 15.01
CA GLN A 10 8.60 3.21 15.83
C GLN A 10 8.75 4.49 15.01
N GLU A 11 9.47 4.42 13.88
CA GLU A 11 9.80 5.58 13.05
C GLU A 11 9.04 5.61 11.72
N PHE A 12 8.59 4.45 11.26
CA PHE A 12 8.01 4.27 9.93
C PHE A 12 6.66 3.56 10.01
N CYS A 13 5.76 3.95 9.11
CA CYS A 13 4.65 3.08 8.72
C CYS A 13 5.22 2.01 7.79
N VAL A 14 5.37 0.79 8.31
CA VAL A 14 5.97 -0.34 7.58
C VAL A 14 4.88 -1.07 6.81
N ILE A 15 5.06 -1.21 5.49
CA ILE A 15 4.20 -2.00 4.61
C ILE A 15 5.04 -3.17 4.10
N ASP A 16 4.70 -4.38 4.54
CA ASP A 16 5.40 -5.62 4.22
C ASP A 16 4.47 -6.53 3.39
N THR A 17 5.01 -7.14 2.34
CA THR A 17 4.26 -8.09 1.50
C THR A 17 3.69 -9.27 2.28
N SER A 18 4.27 -9.59 3.44
CA SER A 18 3.83 -10.67 4.33
C SER A 18 2.54 -10.35 5.08
N ASN A 19 2.20 -9.07 5.26
CA ASN A 19 1.09 -8.61 6.12
C ASN A 19 0.38 -7.39 5.52
N LEU A 20 -0.11 -7.52 4.29
CA LEU A 20 -0.73 -6.41 3.55
C LEU A 20 -2.14 -6.05 4.01
N PHE A 21 -2.89 -7.02 4.54
CA PHE A 21 -4.30 -6.86 4.93
C PHE A 21 -4.59 -7.65 6.19
N VAL A 22 -5.52 -7.15 7.00
CA VAL A 22 -6.03 -7.85 8.20
C VAL A 22 -7.24 -8.68 7.84
N CYS A 23 -8.08 -8.16 6.93
CA CYS A 23 -9.33 -8.77 6.50
C CYS A 23 -9.16 -9.67 5.26
N THR A 24 -10.24 -10.39 4.94
CA THR A 24 -10.26 -11.33 3.81
C THR A 24 -10.66 -10.69 2.48
N ASN A 25 -11.30 -9.51 2.52
CA ASN A 25 -11.76 -8.75 1.36
C ASN A 25 -11.66 -7.25 1.64
N ILE A 26 -11.75 -6.43 0.59
CA ILE A 26 -11.59 -4.97 0.69
C ILE A 26 -12.77 -4.29 1.39
N ALA A 27 -13.99 -4.80 1.25
CA ALA A 27 -15.13 -4.22 1.95
C ALA A 27 -14.92 -4.22 3.47
N ASP A 28 -14.51 -5.36 4.03
CA ASP A 28 -14.25 -5.52 5.45
C ASP A 28 -13.03 -4.70 5.91
N GLU A 29 -11.97 -4.67 5.09
CA GLU A 29 -10.77 -3.88 5.38
C GLU A 29 -11.11 -2.38 5.46
N LEU A 30 -11.94 -1.86 4.55
CA LEU A 30 -12.39 -0.47 4.57
C LEU A 30 -13.21 -0.12 5.81
N LEU A 31 -13.98 -1.07 6.35
CA LEU A 31 -14.73 -0.87 7.60
C LEU A 31 -13.79 -0.64 8.79
N LEU A 32 -12.62 -1.30 8.83
CA LEU A 32 -11.63 -1.08 9.89
C LEU A 32 -11.09 0.36 9.89
N TYR A 33 -10.99 0.99 8.73
CA TYR A 33 -10.57 2.38 8.59
C TYR A 33 -11.70 3.38 8.80
N SER A 34 -12.91 2.94 9.16
CA SER A 34 -14.12 3.78 9.24
C SER A 34 -14.35 4.58 7.96
N ALA A 35 -13.98 4.00 6.81
CA ALA A 35 -14.07 4.65 5.52
C ALA A 35 -15.52 4.74 5.06
N ASP A 36 -15.89 5.86 4.44
CA ASP A 36 -17.18 5.98 3.79
C ASP A 36 -17.21 5.28 2.42
N ASN A 37 -18.41 5.13 1.85
CA ASN A 37 -18.59 4.53 0.52
C ASN A 37 -17.88 5.30 -0.61
N SER A 38 -17.51 6.57 -0.39
CA SER A 38 -16.80 7.35 -1.40
C SER A 38 -15.35 6.87 -1.55
N LEU A 39 -14.73 6.39 -0.47
CA LEU A 39 -13.38 5.84 -0.50
C LEU A 39 -13.29 4.60 -1.39
N LEU A 40 -14.28 3.70 -1.32
CA LEU A 40 -14.32 2.51 -2.16
C LEU A 40 -14.36 2.90 -3.65
N ALA A 41 -15.19 3.88 -4.02
CA ALA A 41 -15.29 4.32 -5.42
C ALA A 41 -13.96 4.90 -5.93
N VAL A 42 -13.29 5.72 -5.11
CA VAL A 42 -11.97 6.27 -5.44
C VAL A 42 -10.92 5.16 -5.56
N LEU A 43 -10.88 4.23 -4.61
CA LEU A 43 -9.95 3.11 -4.62
C LEU A 43 -10.17 2.23 -5.86
N THR A 44 -11.42 1.90 -6.20
CA THR A 44 -11.76 1.15 -7.40
C THR A 44 -11.27 1.85 -8.67
N ALA A 45 -11.46 3.17 -8.79
CA ALA A 45 -10.97 3.94 -9.93
C ALA A 45 -9.43 3.96 -10.03
N GLN A 46 -8.75 4.09 -8.89
CA GLN A 46 -7.29 4.05 -8.81
C GLN A 46 -6.74 2.67 -9.20
N CYS A 47 -7.33 1.60 -8.65
CA CYS A 47 -7.00 0.23 -9.03
C CYS A 47 -7.22 -0.04 -10.53
N ALA A 48 -8.30 0.48 -11.12
CA ALA A 48 -8.52 0.36 -12.56
C ALA A 48 -7.40 1.02 -13.39
N GLY A 49 -6.88 2.18 -12.97
CA GLY A 49 -5.70 2.81 -13.59
C GLY A 49 -4.40 2.01 -13.48
N LEU A 50 -4.33 1.14 -12.47
CA LEU A 50 -3.25 0.16 -12.28
C LEU A 50 -3.49 -1.14 -13.07
N GLY A 51 -4.63 -1.29 -13.73
CA GLY A 51 -5.02 -2.50 -14.46
C GLY A 51 -5.68 -3.57 -13.59
N ILE A 52 -6.13 -3.21 -12.39
CA ILE A 52 -6.71 -4.11 -11.40
C ILE A 52 -8.23 -3.89 -11.37
N ALA A 53 -8.99 -4.93 -11.66
CA ALA A 53 -10.44 -4.94 -11.44
C ALA A 53 -10.71 -5.23 -9.95
N LEU A 54 -10.90 -4.16 -9.18
CA LEU A 54 -11.19 -4.28 -7.76
C LEU A 54 -12.65 -4.66 -7.54
N ASP A 55 -12.88 -5.82 -6.92
CA ASP A 55 -14.17 -6.26 -6.44
C ASP A 55 -14.14 -6.25 -4.90
N PRO A 56 -14.98 -5.45 -4.23
CA PRO A 56 -14.96 -5.30 -2.78
C PRO A 56 -15.25 -6.61 -2.02
N ARG A 57 -15.92 -7.59 -2.65
CA ARG A 57 -16.28 -8.88 -2.05
C ARG A 57 -15.33 -10.00 -2.46
N ARG A 58 -14.45 -9.78 -3.43
CA ARG A 58 -13.47 -10.77 -3.86
C ARG A 58 -12.44 -10.98 -2.76
N ALA A 59 -12.10 -12.24 -2.52
CA ALA A 59 -11.13 -12.58 -1.50
C ALA A 59 -9.73 -12.10 -1.91
N LEU A 60 -9.03 -11.40 -1.01
CA LEU A 60 -7.76 -10.74 -1.26
C LEU A 60 -6.66 -11.70 -1.71
N HIS A 61 -6.63 -12.91 -1.14
CA HIS A 61 -5.67 -13.96 -1.50
C HIS A 61 -5.81 -14.46 -2.95
N THR A 62 -6.91 -14.15 -3.65
CA THR A 62 -7.11 -14.52 -5.06
C THR A 62 -6.52 -13.51 -6.03
N TYR A 63 -6.05 -12.36 -5.54
CA TYR A 63 -5.22 -11.44 -6.30
C TYR A 63 -3.77 -11.92 -6.23
N SER A 64 -2.98 -11.67 -7.27
CA SER A 64 -1.53 -11.91 -7.24
C SER A 64 -0.86 -11.08 -6.15
N GLY A 65 0.32 -11.50 -5.67
CA GLY A 65 1.05 -10.76 -4.63
C GLY A 65 1.33 -9.29 -5.02
N GLY A 66 1.66 -9.04 -6.29
CA GLY A 66 1.83 -7.69 -6.81
C GLY A 66 0.54 -6.87 -6.85
N GLU A 67 -0.59 -7.49 -7.20
CA GLU A 67 -1.90 -6.83 -7.13
C GLU A 67 -2.27 -6.50 -5.67
N GLN A 68 -2.09 -7.45 -4.75
CA GLN A 68 -2.31 -7.22 -3.32
C GLN A 68 -1.48 -6.04 -2.81
N ALA A 69 -0.20 -6.00 -3.15
CA ALA A 69 0.71 -4.92 -2.77
C ALA A 69 0.25 -3.57 -3.33
N MET A 70 -0.13 -3.52 -4.61
CA MET A 70 -0.65 -2.30 -5.24
C MET A 70 -1.97 -1.83 -4.62
N ILE A 71 -2.90 -2.74 -4.33
CA ILE A 71 -4.18 -2.41 -3.68
C ILE A 71 -3.92 -1.86 -2.28
N CYS A 72 -3.04 -2.50 -1.50
CA CYS A 72 -2.67 -2.06 -0.15
C CYS A 72 -2.04 -0.65 -0.17
N CYS A 73 -1.05 -0.43 -1.03
CA CYS A 73 -0.42 0.88 -1.20
C CYS A 73 -1.41 1.98 -1.63
N ALA A 74 -2.32 1.66 -2.57
CA ALA A 74 -3.36 2.60 -3.00
C ALA A 74 -4.30 2.95 -1.84
N LEU A 75 -4.82 1.94 -1.14
CA LEU A 75 -5.68 2.13 0.04
C LEU A 75 -4.99 2.99 1.10
N LEU A 76 -3.78 2.61 1.51
CA LEU A 76 -3.02 3.32 2.54
C LEU A 76 -2.76 4.77 2.16
N SER A 77 -2.43 5.06 0.89
CA SER A 77 -2.25 6.44 0.45
C SER A 77 -3.51 7.31 0.56
N LEU A 78 -4.70 6.71 0.58
CA LEU A 78 -5.96 7.41 0.76
C LEU A 78 -6.35 7.59 2.23
N VAL A 79 -5.96 6.66 3.12
CA VAL A 79 -6.33 6.68 4.54
C VAL A 79 -5.26 7.26 5.46
N LEU A 80 -4.00 7.32 5.00
CA LEU A 80 -2.91 7.90 5.80
C LEU A 80 -3.20 9.37 6.11
N PRO A 81 -2.83 9.85 7.31
CA PRO A 81 -3.14 11.20 7.74
C PRO A 81 -2.42 12.23 6.85
N ARG A 82 -3.04 13.40 6.66
CA ARG A 82 -2.48 14.52 5.87
C ARG A 82 -1.32 15.27 6.54
N ARG A 83 -0.56 14.57 7.37
CA ARG A 83 0.66 15.05 8.03
C ARG A 83 1.87 14.31 7.44
N PRO A 84 3.10 14.79 7.66
CA PRO A 84 4.28 14.05 7.24
C PRO A 84 4.30 12.65 7.86
N VAL A 85 4.34 11.63 7.00
CA VAL A 85 4.48 10.22 7.39
C VAL A 85 5.63 9.62 6.59
N ARG A 86 6.51 8.89 7.26
CA ARG A 86 7.56 8.09 6.62
C ARG A 86 7.00 6.69 6.42
N VAL A 87 6.83 6.27 5.16
CA VAL A 87 6.36 4.94 4.79
C VAL A 87 7.55 4.12 4.32
N LEU A 88 7.74 2.95 4.91
CA LEU A 88 8.77 2.00 4.53
C LEU A 88 8.12 0.81 3.82
N LEU A 89 8.42 0.68 2.52
CA LEU A 89 7.99 -0.43 1.68
C LEU A 89 9.01 -1.56 1.76
N VAL A 90 8.59 -2.72 2.26
CA VAL A 90 9.43 -3.90 2.47
C VAL A 90 9.05 -4.96 1.45
N HIS A 91 9.96 -5.30 0.53
CA HIS A 91 9.76 -6.23 -0.60
C HIS A 91 8.63 -5.88 -1.58
N ILE A 92 7.92 -4.76 -1.40
CA ILE A 92 6.83 -4.32 -2.26
C ILE A 92 7.33 -4.01 -3.68
N VAL A 93 8.38 -3.19 -3.79
CA VAL A 93 8.88 -2.77 -5.11
C VAL A 93 9.50 -3.94 -5.87
N GLU A 94 10.18 -4.84 -5.16
CA GLU A 94 10.78 -6.06 -5.72
C GLU A 94 9.73 -7.04 -6.25
N ALA A 95 8.55 -7.06 -5.63
CA ALA A 95 7.41 -7.87 -6.06
C ALA A 95 6.69 -7.30 -7.31
N LEU A 96 7.08 -6.13 -7.81
CA LEU A 96 6.45 -5.43 -8.91
C LEU A 96 7.38 -5.31 -10.12
N SER A 97 6.78 -5.27 -11.32
CA SER A 97 7.50 -4.77 -12.49
C SER A 97 7.88 -3.31 -12.29
N VAL A 98 9.00 -2.86 -12.88
CA VAL A 98 9.46 -1.46 -12.82
C VAL A 98 8.35 -0.47 -13.15
N ARG A 99 7.55 -0.78 -14.18
CA ARG A 99 6.41 0.05 -14.60
C ARG A 99 5.33 0.14 -13.52
N ASN A 100 4.98 -0.97 -12.88
CA ASN A 100 3.95 -0.98 -11.83
C ASN A 100 4.45 -0.31 -10.55
N ALA A 101 5.72 -0.51 -10.19
CA ALA A 101 6.36 0.19 -9.09
C ALA A 101 6.30 1.72 -9.28
N GLN A 102 6.70 2.22 -10.45
CA GLN A 102 6.61 3.65 -10.75
C GLN A 102 5.17 4.18 -10.67
N LYS A 103 4.20 3.45 -11.23
CA LYS A 103 2.79 3.84 -11.18
C LYS A 103 2.26 3.94 -9.75
N ILE A 104 2.53 2.93 -8.91
CA ILE A 104 2.00 2.92 -7.54
C ILE A 104 2.65 4.02 -6.70
N LEU A 105 3.95 4.25 -6.87
CA LEU A 105 4.68 5.29 -6.13
C LEU A 105 4.22 6.69 -6.53
N HIS A 106 4.00 6.92 -7.83
CA HIS A 106 3.44 8.18 -8.30
C HIS A 106 2.03 8.42 -7.76
N LEU A 107 1.19 7.37 -7.74
CA LEU A 107 -0.16 7.43 -7.17
C LEU A 107 -0.12 7.73 -5.66
N MET A 108 0.78 7.08 -4.93
CA MET A 108 0.98 7.29 -3.50
C MET A 108 1.40 8.75 -3.20
N GLN A 109 2.36 9.30 -3.96
CA GLN A 109 2.75 10.71 -3.83
C GLN A 109 1.64 11.68 -4.22
N ALA A 110 0.84 11.36 -5.24
CA ALA A 110 -0.28 12.20 -5.65
C ALA A 110 -1.38 12.26 -4.58
N ASN A 111 -1.68 11.12 -3.94
CA ASN A 111 -2.69 11.04 -2.88
C ASN A 111 -2.20 11.65 -1.56
N ALA A 112 -0.92 11.47 -1.23
CA ALA A 112 -0.31 11.93 0.02
C ALA A 112 1.04 12.63 -0.23
N PRO A 113 1.04 13.90 -0.69
CA PRO A 113 2.27 14.60 -1.11
C PRO A 113 3.25 14.89 0.03
N GLN A 114 2.80 14.84 1.28
CA GLN A 114 3.67 15.00 2.46
C GLN A 114 4.31 13.68 2.91
N MET A 115 4.00 12.57 2.25
CA MET A 115 4.55 11.26 2.56
C MET A 115 5.97 11.12 2.01
N THR A 116 6.87 10.65 2.85
CA THR A 116 8.20 10.19 2.40
C THR A 116 8.13 8.70 2.20
N ILE A 117 8.36 8.23 0.97
CA ILE A 117 8.38 6.80 0.65
C ILE A 117 9.82 6.31 0.63
N LEU A 118 10.09 5.26 1.39
CA LEU A 118 11.37 4.58 1.47
C LEU A 118 11.21 3.11 1.11
N THR A 119 12.26 2.50 0.59
CA THR A 119 12.36 1.05 0.40
C THR A 119 13.42 0.49 1.31
N LEU A 120 13.22 -0.73 1.80
CA LEU A 120 14.22 -1.43 2.61
C LEU A 120 15.25 -2.11 1.70
N THR A 121 16.54 -1.83 1.91
CA THR A 121 17.68 -2.55 1.30
C THR A 121 18.46 -3.29 2.38
N GLU A 122 19.49 -4.06 1.99
CA GLU A 122 20.42 -4.70 2.93
C GLU A 122 21.14 -3.69 3.84
N GLU A 123 21.35 -2.46 3.36
CA GLU A 123 22.02 -1.37 4.10
C GLU A 123 21.03 -0.55 4.96
N GLY A 124 19.72 -0.79 4.80
CA GLY A 124 18.66 -0.11 5.56
C GLY A 124 17.66 0.65 4.69
N PRO A 125 16.85 1.54 5.28
CA PRO A 125 15.87 2.34 4.56
C PRO A 125 16.53 3.36 3.62
N VAL A 126 16.20 3.31 2.34
CA VAL A 126 16.66 4.27 1.33
C VAL A 126 15.46 4.98 0.71
N ALA A 127 15.56 6.29 0.50
CA ALA A 127 14.52 7.03 -0.20
C ALA A 127 14.38 6.50 -1.63
N TYR A 128 13.15 6.25 -2.05
CA TYR A 128 12.91 5.86 -3.43
C TYR A 128 13.02 7.08 -4.34
N VAL A 129 13.98 7.07 -5.28
CA VAL A 129 14.25 8.16 -6.25
C VAL A 129 13.74 7.76 -7.63
#